data_AF-A0A7S2J0I4-F1
#
_entry.id   AF-A0A7S2J0I4-F1
#
_cell.length_a   1.000
_cell.length_b   1.000
_cell.length_c   1.000
_cell.angle_alpha   90.00
_cell.angle_beta   90.00
_cell.angle_gamma   90.00
#
_symmetry.space_group_name_H-M   'P 1'
#
loop_
_entity.id
_entity.type
_entity.pdbx_description
1 polymer ?
#
loop_
_entity_poly.entity_id
_entity_poly.type
_entity_poly.pdbx_seq_one_letter_code
_entity_poly.pdbx_strand_id
1 'polypeptide(L)'
;GVLPDRFAEASKSIKHCALSLVGEPIIYPRINELLDRLHRKGISSFMVTNAQFPEQMESLVACTQLYISVDAPTRDELKAVDRPLFTDFWERFLECVDMLRAKKQRTV
;
A
#
# COMPACT_ATOMS: atom_id res chain seq x y z
N GLY A 1 -31.95 -3.64 11.42
CA GLY A 1 -30.80 -3.01 12.11
C GLY A 1 -29.59 -3.93 12.07
N VAL A 2 -28.41 -3.46 12.45
CA VAL A 2 -27.19 -4.29 12.54
C VAL A 2 -27.33 -5.33 13.66
N LEU A 3 -26.89 -6.57 13.43
CA LEU A 3 -26.92 -7.64 14.43
C LEU A 3 -25.95 -7.32 15.60
N PRO A 4 -26.35 -7.51 16.88
CA PRO A 4 -25.51 -7.18 18.03
C PRO A 4 -24.11 -7.82 17.98
N ASP A 5 -24.02 -9.08 17.57
CA ASP A 5 -22.74 -9.81 17.50
C ASP A 5 -21.82 -9.21 16.43
N ARG A 6 -22.37 -8.80 15.27
CA ARG A 6 -21.60 -8.15 14.19
C ARG A 6 -21.09 -6.77 14.61
N PHE A 7 -21.90 -6.03 15.37
CA PHE A 7 -21.47 -4.76 15.93
C PHE A 7 -20.36 -4.94 16.97
N ALA A 8 -20.48 -5.94 17.86
CA ALA A 8 -19.47 -6.26 18.86
C ALA A 8 -18.14 -6.69 18.23
N GLU A 9 -18.19 -7.56 17.21
CA GLU A 9 -17.03 -8.00 16.43
C GLU A 9 -16.31 -6.81 15.79
N ALA A 10 -17.04 -5.98 15.03
CA ALA A 10 -16.48 -4.83 14.34
C ALA A 10 -15.86 -3.78 15.30
N SER A 11 -16.46 -3.59 16.48
CA SER A 11 -16.03 -2.56 17.43
C SER A 11 -14.86 -2.99 18.33
N LYS A 12 -14.72 -4.29 18.60
CA LYS A 12 -13.79 -4.78 19.63
C LYS A 12 -12.65 -5.66 19.09
N SER A 13 -12.79 -6.20 17.87
CA SER A 13 -11.83 -7.17 17.31
C SER A 13 -11.43 -6.83 15.87
N ILE A 14 -10.76 -5.69 15.69
CA ILE A 14 -10.15 -5.36 14.39
C ILE A 14 -9.13 -6.44 14.03
N LYS A 15 -9.31 -7.08 12.87
CA LYS A 15 -8.39 -8.11 12.34
C LYS A 15 -7.52 -7.62 11.19
N HIS A 16 -7.98 -6.59 10.48
CA HIS A 16 -7.39 -6.14 9.24
C HIS A 16 -7.30 -4.62 9.19
N CYS A 17 -6.21 -4.10 8.65
CA CYS A 17 -6.01 -2.68 8.38
C CYS A 17 -5.67 -2.49 6.90
N ALA A 18 -6.53 -1.76 6.19
CA ALA A 18 -6.30 -1.36 4.81
C ALA A 18 -5.71 0.06 4.77
N LEU A 19 -4.47 0.16 4.29
CA LEU A 19 -3.75 1.41 4.08
C LEU A 19 -3.93 1.81 2.60
N SER A 20 -5.12 2.33 2.28
CA SER A 20 -5.54 2.55 0.89
C SER A 20 -6.66 3.60 0.71
N LEU A 21 -6.92 4.45 1.71
CA LEU A 21 -8.08 5.35 1.68
C LEU A 21 -7.90 6.53 0.70
N VAL A 22 -6.95 7.41 0.98
CA VAL A 22 -6.63 8.61 0.18
C VAL A 22 -5.15 8.93 0.36
N GLY A 23 -4.53 9.44 -0.70
CA GLY A 23 -3.11 9.78 -0.73
C GLY A 23 -2.21 8.56 -0.73
N GLU A 24 -0.90 8.79 -0.57
CA GLU A 24 0.09 7.73 -0.62
C GLU A 24 0.56 7.35 0.78
N PRO A 25 0.14 6.19 1.34
CA PRO A 25 0.43 5.83 2.73
C PRO A 25 1.93 5.64 2.96
N ILE A 26 2.68 5.25 1.93
CA ILE A 26 4.11 4.94 2.01
C ILE A 26 4.97 6.19 2.28
N ILE A 27 4.44 7.39 2.03
CA ILE A 27 5.16 8.65 2.32
C ILE A 27 5.13 9.00 3.80
N TYR A 28 4.29 8.33 4.60
CA TYR A 28 4.19 8.61 6.02
C TYR A 28 5.51 8.22 6.72
N PRO A 29 6.22 9.17 7.39
CA PRO A 29 7.57 8.91 7.91
C PRO A 29 7.66 7.79 8.95
N ARG A 30 6.53 7.39 9.55
CA ARG A 30 6.45 6.32 10.55
C ARG A 30 5.63 5.12 10.05
N ILE A 31 5.57 4.91 8.74
CA ILE A 31 4.81 3.81 8.15
C ILE A 31 5.27 2.44 8.66
N ASN A 32 6.58 2.24 8.76
CA ASN A 32 7.16 1.00 9.29
C ASN A 32 6.79 0.78 10.77
N GLU A 33 6.85 1.83 11.59
CA GLU A 33 6.44 1.76 12.99
C GLU A 33 4.95 1.41 13.13
N LEU A 34 4.10 1.96 12.25
CA LEU A 34 2.69 1.64 12.21
C LEU A 34 2.46 0.16 11.86
N LEU A 35 3.13 -0.34 10.82
CA LEU A 35 3.05 -1.75 10.41
C LEU A 35 3.45 -2.69 11.55
N ASP A 36 4.58 -2.43 12.20
CA ASP A 36 5.05 -3.21 13.34
C ASP A 36 4.02 -3.22 14.49
N ARG A 37 3.44 -2.06 14.80
CA ARG A 37 2.40 -1.95 15.85
C ARG A 37 1.13 -2.72 15.50
N LEU A 38 0.73 -2.75 14.23
CA LEU A 38 -0.42 -3.54 13.77
C LEU A 38 -0.14 -5.04 13.90
N HIS A 39 1.03 -5.49 13.43
CA HIS A 39 1.42 -6.90 13.47
C HIS A 39 1.60 -7.42 14.89
N ARG A 40 2.17 -6.62 15.81
CA ARG A 40 2.25 -6.95 17.25
C ARG A 40 0.88 -7.16 17.90
N LYS A 41 -0.17 -6.54 17.35
CA LYS A 41 -1.56 -6.72 17.79
C LYS A 41 -2.28 -7.86 17.06
N GLY A 42 -1.60 -8.59 16.18
CA GLY A 42 -2.18 -9.62 15.34
C GLY A 42 -3.15 -9.07 14.28
N ILE A 43 -2.99 -7.81 13.88
CA ILE A 43 -3.79 -7.16 12.83
C ILE A 43 -3.03 -7.27 11.51
N SER A 44 -3.62 -7.90 10.49
CA SER A 44 -2.99 -7.97 9.17
C SER A 44 -3.07 -6.63 8.44
N SER A 45 -2.07 -6.34 7.60
CA SER A 45 -1.96 -5.06 6.90
C SER A 45 -1.95 -5.23 5.39
N PHE A 46 -2.76 -4.43 4.70
CA PHE A 46 -2.86 -4.38 3.25
C PHE A 46 -2.47 -2.98 2.81
N MET A 47 -1.38 -2.85 2.07
CA MET A 47 -0.87 -1.56 1.63
C MET A 47 -1.02 -1.42 0.13
N VAL A 48 -1.59 -0.29 -0.30
CA VAL A 48 -1.73 0.08 -1.70
C VAL A 48 -0.85 1.29 -1.97
N THR A 49 -0.12 1.29 -3.09
CA THR A 49 0.68 2.43 -3.55
C THR A 49 0.57 2.60 -5.06
N ASN A 50 0.64 3.86 -5.52
CA ASN A 50 0.74 4.22 -6.93
C ASN A 50 2.15 4.04 -7.54
N ALA A 51 3.08 3.43 -6.79
CA ALA A 51 4.44 3.14 -7.28
C ALA A 51 5.23 4.39 -7.69
N GLN A 52 4.99 5.51 -7.01
CA GLN A 52 5.72 6.75 -7.25
C GLN A 52 6.83 7.02 -6.22
N PHE A 53 7.16 6.10 -5.32
CA PHE A 53 8.07 6.36 -4.20
C PHE A 53 9.07 5.20 -3.98
N PRO A 54 10.05 5.00 -4.89
CA PRO A 54 10.94 3.85 -4.86
C PRO A 54 11.80 3.74 -3.59
N GLU A 55 12.34 4.84 -3.07
CA GLU A 55 13.14 4.85 -1.83
C GLU A 55 12.31 4.37 -0.61
N GLN A 56 11.06 4.83 -0.52
CA GLN A 56 10.14 4.40 0.52
C GLN A 56 9.72 2.95 0.30
N MET A 57 9.55 2.52 -0.95
CA MET A 57 9.26 1.13 -1.29
C MET A 57 10.40 0.21 -0.91
N GLU A 58 11.65 0.58 -1.16
CA GLU A 58 12.83 -0.19 -0.78
C GLU A 58 12.89 -0.38 0.75
N SER A 59 12.79 0.72 1.50
CA SER A 59 12.85 0.75 2.97
C SER A 59 11.60 0.23 3.69
N LEU A 60 10.51 -0.03 2.97
CA LEU A 60 9.26 -0.55 3.53
C LEU A 60 9.45 -1.93 4.15
N VAL A 61 9.16 -2.04 5.46
CA VAL A 61 9.11 -3.33 6.17
C VAL A 61 7.95 -4.18 5.67
N ALA A 62 8.00 -5.47 5.96
CA ALA A 62 6.99 -6.35 5.42
C ALA A 62 5.57 -5.99 5.93
N CYS A 63 4.61 -5.81 5.03
CA CYS A 63 3.19 -5.83 5.32
C CYS A 63 2.63 -7.23 5.07
N THR A 64 1.36 -7.49 5.41
CA THR A 64 0.75 -8.79 5.06
C THR A 64 0.59 -8.94 3.56
N GLN A 65 0.19 -7.87 2.89
CA GLN A 65 0.08 -7.84 1.43
C GLN A 65 0.35 -6.44 0.87
N LEU A 66 1.20 -6.38 -0.15
CA LEU A 66 1.55 -5.16 -0.88
C LEU A 66 0.89 -5.17 -2.26
N TYR A 67 0.24 -4.07 -2.62
CA TYR A 67 -0.40 -3.85 -3.91
C TYR A 67 0.25 -2.65 -4.61
N ILE A 68 0.52 -2.81 -5.90
CA ILE A 68 0.78 -1.67 -6.79
C ILE A 68 -0.46 -1.40 -7.63
N SER A 69 -0.96 -0.16 -7.59
CA SER A 69 -1.99 0.29 -8.53
C SER A 69 -1.37 0.49 -9.91
N VAL A 70 -1.93 -0.18 -10.91
CA VAL A 70 -1.54 -0.04 -12.32
C VAL A 70 -2.77 0.45 -13.10
N ASP A 71 -2.86 1.76 -13.24
CA ASP A 71 -4.05 2.40 -13.83
C ASP A 71 -4.01 2.44 -15.37
N ALA A 72 -2.83 2.26 -15.97
CA ALA A 72 -2.66 2.17 -17.42
C ALA A 72 -1.44 1.34 -17.84
N PRO A 73 -1.45 0.73 -19.05
CA PRO A 73 -0.38 -0.15 -19.51
C PRO A 73 0.81 0.58 -20.17
N THR A 74 0.67 1.87 -20.51
CA THR A 74 1.72 2.65 -21.20
C THR A 74 2.01 3.98 -20.52
N ARG A 75 3.20 4.54 -20.75
CA ARG A 75 3.63 5.85 -20.20
C ARG A 75 2.63 6.96 -20.49
N ASP A 76 2.19 7.05 -21.76
CA ASP A 76 1.35 8.16 -22.21
C ASP A 76 -0.08 8.06 -21.65
N GLU A 77 -0.63 6.85 -21.58
CA GLU A 77 -1.93 6.60 -20.96
C GLU A 77 -1.89 6.81 -19.45
N LEU A 78 -0.85 6.35 -18.76
CA LEU A 78 -0.69 6.57 -17.32
C LEU A 78 -0.61 8.06 -17.01
N LYS A 79 0.14 8.83 -17.83
CA LYS A 79 0.20 10.29 -17.70
C LYS A 79 -1.18 10.94 -17.86
N ALA A 80 -1.98 10.45 -18.80
CA ALA A 80 -3.29 11.00 -19.11
C ALA A 80 -4.30 10.73 -17.98
N VAL A 81 -4.28 9.52 -17.41
CA VAL A 81 -5.19 9.07 -16.34
C VAL A 81 -4.77 9.65 -14.98
N ASP A 82 -3.52 9.44 -14.59
CA ASP A 82 -3.08 9.69 -13.20
C ASP A 82 -2.61 11.12 -12.97
N ARG A 83 -2.26 11.84 -14.05
CA ARG A 83 -1.70 13.20 -13.99
C ARG A 83 -0.59 13.32 -12.93
N PRO A 84 0.48 12.51 -13.08
CA PRO A 84 1.47 12.34 -12.03
C PRO A 84 2.21 13.64 -11.72
N LEU A 85 2.58 13.79 -10.44
CA LEU A 85 3.30 14.96 -9.94
C LEU A 85 4.77 14.99 -10.39
N PHE A 86 5.38 13.81 -10.54
CA PHE A 86 6.79 13.66 -10.89
C PHE A 86 6.97 13.59 -12.41
N THR A 87 8.03 14.20 -12.93
CA THR A 87 8.34 14.17 -14.37
C THR A 87 8.89 12.80 -14.82
N ASP A 88 9.54 12.10 -13.90
CA ASP A 88 10.13 10.76 -13.98
C ASP A 88 9.17 9.66 -13.47
N PHE A 89 7.86 9.94 -13.46
CA PHE A 89 6.84 9.05 -12.89
C PHE A 89 6.86 7.61 -13.46
N TRP A 90 7.22 7.47 -14.74
CA TRP A 90 7.20 6.20 -15.44
C TRP A 90 8.41 5.34 -15.06
N GLU A 91 9.56 5.98 -14.98
CA GLU A 91 10.80 5.36 -14.54
C GLU A 91 10.65 4.90 -13.06
N ARG A 92 10.08 5.74 -12.19
CA ARG A 92 9.72 5.39 -10.81
C ARG A 92 8.76 4.20 -10.72
N PHE A 93 7.74 4.20 -11.57
CA PHE A 93 6.75 3.13 -11.61
C PHE A 93 7.40 1.78 -11.97
N LEU A 94 8.20 1.75 -13.03
CA LEU A 94 8.91 0.54 -13.46
C LEU A 94 9.88 0.04 -12.38
N GLU A 95 10.62 0.93 -11.74
CA GLU A 95 11.50 0.60 -10.62
C GLU A 95 10.75 -0.07 -9.46
N CYS A 96 9.61 0.50 -9.06
CA CYS A 96 8.76 -0.10 -8.03
C CYS A 96 8.22 -1.48 -8.44
N VAL A 97 7.80 -1.65 -9.70
CA VAL A 97 7.35 -2.95 -10.23
C VAL A 97 8.47 -3.99 -10.17
N ASP A 98 9.69 -3.62 -10.54
CA ASP A 98 10.85 -4.51 -10.46
C ASP A 98 11.18 -4.87 -8.99
N MET A 99 11.07 -3.92 -8.06
CA MET A 99 11.27 -4.14 -6.62
C MET A 99 10.29 -5.16 -6.03
N LEU A 100 9.09 -5.36 -6.59
CA LEU A 100 8.15 -6.38 -6.10
C LEU A 100 8.77 -7.78 -6.11
N ARG A 101 9.63 -8.08 -7.10
CA ARG A 101 10.29 -9.39 -7.20
C ARG A 101 11.23 -9.68 -6.02
N ALA A 102 11.76 -8.62 -5.40
CA ALA A 102 12.65 -8.73 -4.24
C ALA A 102 11.90 -8.80 -2.90
N LYS A 103 10.63 -8.42 -2.86
CA LYS A 103 9.83 -8.43 -1.62
C LYS A 103 9.47 -9.87 -1.26
N LYS A 104 9.74 -10.25 0.00
CA LYS A 104 9.54 -11.61 0.54
C LYS A 104 8.12 -11.87 1.07
N GLN A 105 7.18 -11.01 0.72
CA GLN A 105 5.79 -11.04 1.20
C GLN A 105 4.84 -11.28 0.03
N ARG A 106 3.55 -11.46 0.32
CA ARG A 106 2.55 -11.55 -0.73
C ARG A 106 2.45 -10.20 -1.46
N THR A 107 2.67 -10.22 -2.77
CA THR A 107 2.49 -9.08 -3.67
C THR A 107 1.37 -9.37 -4.66
N VAL A 108 0.60 -8.35 -5.03
CA VAL A 108 -0.44 -8.43 -6.09
C VAL A 108 -0.31 -7.22 -7.00
#